data_AF-A0A856MDQ1-F1
#
_entry.id   AF-A0A856MDQ1-F1
#
_cell.length_a   1.000
_cell.length_b   1.000
_cell.length_c   1.000
_cell.angle_alpha   90.00
_cell.angle_beta   90.00
_cell.angle_gamma   90.00
#
_symmetry.space_group_name_H-M   'P 1'
#
loop_
_entity.id
_entity.type
_entity.pdbx_description
1 polymer ?
#
loop_
_entity_poly.entity_id
_entity_poly.type
_entity_poly.pdbx_seq_one_letter_code
_entity_poly.pdbx_strand_id
1 'polypeptide(L)'
;MDTRIPECIRPILADYLLSLRTELPDLIDACYIHGSIALGAFNPHLSDIDFITILTRRATAQEVENLKAVHQELELIYPQWKLEGSYLQWEDLGRSQQEIAPYPYYHDRVLRSAGYHDVNLVTWWVLKHRGISIIGLPSQMLAFAVDWNLLQIKMKENLNSYWVSWTRSPSKVAYLLTDSGIQWAVLGVVRLFYTLREHDITSKTEAGRYALVHLPAKWHQLIQEAINLREIRHGSSYRSKVSRAVEAVRFLRYVINVCNEQAS
;
A
#
# COMPACT_ATOMS: atom_id res chain seq x y z
N MET A 1 -3.88 -11.55 -19.55
CA MET A 1 -3.70 -10.86 -18.26
C MET A 1 -4.31 -9.46 -18.40
N ASP A 2 -4.93 -8.91 -17.35
CA ASP A 2 -5.59 -7.58 -17.38
C ASP A 2 -4.64 -6.48 -17.89
N THR A 3 -5.14 -5.54 -18.71
CA THR A 3 -4.31 -4.49 -19.33
C THR A 3 -3.76 -3.48 -18.32
N ARG A 4 -4.36 -3.39 -17.13
CA ARG A 4 -3.88 -2.53 -16.02
C ARG A 4 -2.59 -3.05 -15.40
N ILE A 5 -2.22 -4.31 -15.63
CA ILE A 5 -0.96 -4.89 -15.14
C ILE A 5 0.18 -4.47 -16.07
N PRO A 6 1.19 -3.74 -15.56
CA PRO A 6 2.35 -3.33 -16.32
C PRO A 6 3.05 -4.52 -16.97
N GLU A 7 3.46 -4.36 -18.23
CA GLU A 7 4.06 -5.45 -19.01
C GLU A 7 5.32 -6.03 -18.36
N CYS A 8 6.12 -5.16 -17.70
CA CYS A 8 7.36 -5.54 -17.04
C CYS A 8 7.18 -6.53 -15.85
N ILE A 9 6.00 -6.59 -15.24
CA ILE A 9 5.71 -7.52 -14.13
C ILE A 9 4.82 -8.70 -14.53
N ARG A 10 4.38 -8.79 -15.79
CA ARG A 10 3.59 -9.94 -16.25
C ARG A 10 4.33 -11.28 -16.16
N PRO A 11 5.65 -11.36 -16.46
CA PRO A 11 6.38 -12.62 -16.34
C PRO A 11 6.41 -13.17 -14.90
N ILE A 12 6.79 -12.35 -13.92
CA ILE A 12 6.82 -12.77 -12.51
C ILE A 12 5.44 -13.21 -12.00
N LEU A 13 4.37 -12.53 -12.42
CA LEU A 13 3.01 -12.94 -12.05
C LEU A 13 2.62 -14.26 -12.71
N ALA A 14 2.98 -14.49 -13.97
CA ALA A 14 2.70 -15.75 -14.66
C ALA A 14 3.42 -16.93 -13.98
N ASP A 15 4.71 -16.75 -13.67
CA ASP A 15 5.52 -17.75 -13.00
C ASP A 15 5.03 -17.99 -11.57
N TYR A 16 4.64 -16.93 -10.84
CA TYR A 16 4.03 -17.06 -9.51
C TYR A 16 2.78 -17.95 -9.53
N LEU A 17 1.86 -17.71 -10.46
CA LEU A 17 0.65 -18.54 -10.56
C LEU A 17 0.96 -19.98 -10.98
N LEU A 18 1.95 -20.17 -11.85
CA LEU A 18 2.36 -21.50 -12.30
C LEU A 18 2.95 -22.29 -11.12
N SER A 19 3.92 -21.72 -10.41
CA SER A 19 4.53 -22.35 -9.24
C SER A 19 3.50 -22.60 -8.14
N LEU A 20 2.57 -21.67 -7.89
CA LEU A 20 1.47 -21.90 -6.97
C LEU A 20 0.60 -23.11 -7.37
N ARG A 21 0.24 -23.26 -8.65
CA ARG A 21 -0.58 -24.38 -9.12
C ARG A 21 0.17 -25.72 -9.07
N THR A 22 1.48 -25.71 -9.34
CA THR A 22 2.32 -26.91 -9.35
C THR A 22 2.62 -27.39 -7.92
N GLU A 23 3.02 -26.48 -7.04
CA GLU A 23 3.49 -26.82 -5.69
C GLU A 23 2.36 -26.98 -4.67
N LEU A 24 1.18 -26.40 -4.95
CA LEU A 24 0.03 -26.33 -4.05
C LEU A 24 -1.27 -26.64 -4.80
N PRO A 25 -1.39 -27.84 -5.41
CA PRO A 25 -2.58 -28.24 -6.13
C PRO A 25 -3.81 -28.19 -5.19
N ASP A 26 -4.93 -27.69 -5.71
CA ASP A 26 -6.22 -27.57 -5.03
C ASP A 26 -6.26 -26.64 -3.78
N LEU A 27 -5.15 -26.01 -3.41
CA LEU A 27 -5.11 -25.07 -2.30
C LEU A 27 -5.49 -23.64 -2.73
N ILE A 28 -5.13 -23.23 -3.94
CA ILE A 28 -5.30 -21.85 -4.41
C ILE A 28 -6.61 -21.70 -5.17
N ASP A 29 -7.51 -20.87 -4.64
CA ASP A 29 -8.83 -20.63 -5.24
C ASP A 29 -8.85 -19.34 -6.08
N ALA A 30 -8.24 -18.27 -5.57
CA ALA A 30 -8.21 -16.98 -6.26
C ALA A 30 -6.93 -16.20 -5.96
N CYS A 31 -6.59 -15.25 -6.84
CA CYS A 31 -5.45 -14.37 -6.67
C CYS A 31 -5.79 -12.98 -7.21
N TYR A 32 -5.56 -11.97 -6.38
CA TYR A 32 -5.88 -10.58 -6.67
C TYR A 32 -4.65 -9.70 -6.50
N ILE A 33 -4.55 -8.69 -7.35
CA ILE A 33 -3.59 -7.59 -7.21
C ILE A 33 -4.32 -6.33 -6.74
N HIS A 34 -3.75 -5.66 -5.75
CA HIS A 34 -4.25 -4.39 -5.21
C HIS A 34 -3.16 -3.31 -5.21
N GLY A 35 -3.32 -2.31 -4.34
CA GLY A 35 -2.30 -1.31 -4.07
C GLY A 35 -1.93 -0.48 -5.30
N SER A 36 -0.64 -0.22 -5.50
CA SER A 36 -0.21 0.76 -6.50
C SER A 36 -0.53 0.37 -7.94
N ILE A 37 -0.53 -0.93 -8.25
CA ILE A 37 -0.88 -1.46 -9.58
C ILE A 37 -2.37 -1.25 -9.86
N ALA A 38 -3.23 -1.62 -8.90
CA ALA A 38 -4.68 -1.41 -9.00
C ALA A 38 -5.08 0.06 -9.12
N LEU A 39 -4.29 0.96 -8.54
CA LEU A 39 -4.46 2.41 -8.63
C LEU A 39 -3.82 3.05 -9.88
N GLY A 40 -3.26 2.25 -10.81
CA GLY A 40 -2.63 2.75 -12.03
C GLY A 40 -1.35 3.56 -11.80
N ALA A 41 -0.68 3.35 -10.66
CA ALA A 41 0.44 4.16 -10.19
C ALA A 41 1.66 3.30 -9.81
N PHE A 42 1.83 2.17 -10.48
CA PHE A 42 2.99 1.30 -10.30
C PHE A 42 4.27 2.02 -10.74
N ASN A 43 5.26 2.08 -9.86
CA ASN A 43 6.60 2.56 -10.18
C ASN A 43 7.59 1.37 -10.12
N PRO A 44 8.23 1.00 -11.24
CA PRO A 44 9.15 -0.15 -11.30
C PRO A 44 10.30 -0.16 -10.28
N HIS A 45 10.68 0.97 -9.72
CA HIS A 45 11.80 1.03 -8.77
C HIS A 45 11.35 1.20 -7.30
N LEU A 46 10.07 1.54 -7.07
CA LEU A 46 9.58 1.97 -5.75
C LEU A 46 8.25 1.32 -5.33
N SER A 47 7.59 0.61 -6.22
CA SER A 47 6.34 -0.08 -5.92
C SER A 47 6.60 -1.55 -5.70
N ASP A 48 5.92 -2.08 -4.69
CA ASP A 48 5.77 -3.50 -4.47
C ASP A 48 4.60 -4.03 -5.35
N ILE A 49 4.56 -5.35 -5.50
CA ILE A 49 3.50 -6.11 -6.16
C ILE A 49 2.59 -6.64 -5.04
N ASP A 50 1.59 -5.83 -4.71
CA ASP A 50 0.65 -6.09 -3.62
C ASP A 50 -0.38 -7.16 -4.03
N PHE A 51 -0.37 -8.33 -3.37
CA PHE A 51 -1.25 -9.45 -3.68
C PHE A 51 -2.10 -9.92 -2.50
N ILE A 52 -3.28 -10.47 -2.82
CA ILE A 52 -4.09 -11.28 -1.90
C ILE A 52 -4.42 -12.59 -2.61
N THR A 53 -3.98 -13.69 -2.04
CA THR A 53 -4.25 -15.05 -2.55
C THR A 53 -5.24 -15.74 -1.62
N ILE A 54 -6.32 -16.25 -2.19
CA ILE A 54 -7.37 -16.96 -1.46
C ILE A 54 -7.09 -18.44 -1.47
N LEU A 55 -7.02 -19.01 -0.28
CA LEU A 55 -6.87 -20.44 -0.04
C LEU A 55 -8.25 -21.09 0.13
N THR A 56 -8.40 -22.30 -0.41
CA THR A 56 -9.60 -23.13 -0.23
C THR A 56 -9.79 -23.59 1.22
N ARG A 57 -8.68 -23.73 1.95
CA ARG A 57 -8.60 -24.08 3.38
C ARG A 57 -7.34 -23.50 3.99
N ARG A 58 -7.18 -23.60 5.32
CA ARG A 58 -5.90 -23.30 5.96
C ARG A 58 -4.79 -24.19 5.40
N ALA A 59 -3.65 -23.57 5.11
CA ALA A 59 -2.44 -24.26 4.71
C ALA A 59 -1.89 -25.07 5.89
N THR A 60 -1.45 -26.29 5.60
CA THR A 60 -0.64 -27.11 6.51
C THR A 60 0.77 -26.54 6.63
N ALA A 61 1.53 -26.98 7.64
CA ALA A 61 2.92 -26.57 7.79
C ALA A 61 3.77 -26.87 6.54
N GLN A 62 3.53 -28.01 5.89
CA GLN A 62 4.22 -28.37 4.65
C GLN A 62 3.86 -27.45 3.48
N GLU A 63 2.58 -27.11 3.32
CA GLU A 63 2.14 -26.17 2.28
C GLU A 63 2.68 -24.75 2.50
N VAL A 64 2.86 -24.34 3.76
CA VAL A 64 3.53 -23.08 4.09
C VAL A 64 5.01 -23.11 3.70
N GLU A 65 5.72 -24.23 3.92
CA GLU A 65 7.10 -24.36 3.42
C GLU A 65 7.15 -24.39 1.89
N ASN A 66 6.17 -24.99 1.21
CA ASN A 66 6.07 -24.92 -0.25
C ASN A 66 5.83 -23.47 -0.73
N LEU A 67 4.93 -22.72 -0.07
CA LEU A 67 4.74 -21.29 -0.35
C LEU A 67 6.04 -20.50 -0.21
N LYS A 68 6.85 -20.82 0.81
CA LYS A 68 8.15 -20.19 1.02
C LYS A 68 9.12 -20.52 -0.10
N ALA A 69 9.16 -21.77 -0.56
CA ALA A 69 9.98 -22.20 -1.68
C ALA A 69 9.60 -21.46 -2.98
N VAL A 70 8.29 -21.32 -3.26
CA VAL A 70 7.79 -20.53 -4.41
C VAL A 70 8.33 -19.10 -4.38
N HIS A 71 8.23 -18.41 -3.23
CA HIS A 71 8.76 -17.04 -3.13
C HIS A 71 10.28 -16.97 -3.23
N GLN A 72 11.00 -17.95 -2.71
CA GLN A 72 12.46 -18.01 -2.82
C GLN A 72 12.89 -18.18 -4.29
N GLU A 73 12.22 -19.04 -5.05
CA GLU A 73 12.47 -19.22 -6.48
C GLU A 73 12.20 -17.92 -7.25
N LEU A 74 11.06 -17.27 -7.00
CA LEU A 74 10.73 -16.01 -7.66
C LEU A 74 11.73 -14.90 -7.34
N GLU A 75 12.19 -14.79 -6.11
CA GLU A 75 13.20 -13.80 -5.71
C GLU A 75 14.56 -14.07 -6.40
N LEU A 76 14.89 -15.33 -6.68
CA LEU A 76 16.11 -15.67 -7.44
C LEU A 76 15.99 -15.29 -8.92
N ILE A 77 14.83 -15.51 -9.54
CA ILE A 77 14.59 -15.23 -10.96
C ILE A 77 14.35 -13.73 -11.20
N TYR A 78 13.67 -13.06 -10.26
CA TYR A 78 13.18 -11.70 -10.38
C TYR A 78 13.54 -10.80 -9.17
N PRO A 79 14.83 -10.69 -8.79
CA PRO A 79 15.25 -10.00 -7.56
C PRO A 79 14.92 -8.49 -7.52
N GLN A 80 14.58 -7.90 -8.66
CA GLN A 80 14.18 -6.50 -8.79
C GLN A 80 12.73 -6.25 -8.36
N TRP A 81 11.87 -7.27 -8.41
CA TRP A 81 10.45 -7.15 -8.08
C TRP A 81 10.22 -7.59 -6.64
N LYS A 82 9.42 -6.82 -5.91
CA LYS A 82 9.07 -7.10 -4.52
C LYS A 82 7.63 -7.54 -4.47
N LEU A 83 7.37 -8.82 -4.22
CA LEU A 83 6.02 -9.26 -3.88
C LEU A 83 5.76 -8.96 -2.41
N GLU A 84 4.57 -8.47 -2.10
CA GLU A 84 4.08 -8.34 -0.72
C GLU A 84 2.61 -8.72 -0.68
N GLY A 85 2.21 -9.54 0.29
CA GLY A 85 0.84 -9.99 0.32
C GLY A 85 0.52 -11.09 1.30
N SER A 86 -0.75 -11.45 1.32
CA SER A 86 -1.34 -12.32 2.34
C SER A 86 -2.10 -13.49 1.71
N TYR A 87 -2.09 -14.62 2.42
CA TYR A 87 -2.79 -15.84 2.06
C TYR A 87 -4.00 -16.01 2.98
N LEU A 88 -5.19 -15.73 2.49
CA LEU A 88 -6.42 -15.61 3.28
C LEU A 88 -7.47 -16.64 2.85
N GLN A 89 -8.53 -16.80 3.62
CA GLN A 89 -9.71 -17.55 3.21
C GLN A 89 -10.84 -16.59 2.81
N TRP A 90 -11.86 -17.09 2.10
CA TRP A 90 -13.01 -16.30 1.67
C TRP A 90 -13.72 -15.58 2.82
N GLU A 91 -13.82 -16.24 3.98
CA GLU A 91 -14.45 -15.70 5.17
C GLU A 91 -13.70 -14.51 5.80
N ASP A 92 -12.41 -14.33 5.48
CA ASP A 92 -11.58 -13.24 6.01
C ASP A 92 -11.77 -11.92 5.26
N LEU A 93 -12.33 -11.96 4.04
CA LEU A 93 -12.46 -10.78 3.20
C LEU A 93 -13.37 -9.72 3.82
N GLY A 94 -12.87 -8.49 3.87
CA GLY A 94 -13.59 -7.35 4.45
C GLY A 94 -13.55 -7.28 5.98
N ARG A 95 -13.00 -8.29 6.67
CA ARG A 95 -12.90 -8.30 8.13
C ARG A 95 -11.70 -7.50 8.63
N SER A 96 -11.79 -7.01 9.87
CA SER A 96 -10.66 -6.40 10.55
C SER A 96 -9.67 -7.45 11.04
N GLN A 97 -8.43 -7.02 11.29
CA GLN A 97 -7.37 -7.90 11.78
C GLN A 97 -7.73 -8.61 13.11
N GLN A 98 -8.57 -8.00 13.96
CA GLN A 98 -9.01 -8.62 15.21
C GLN A 98 -10.02 -9.77 15.01
N GLU A 99 -10.66 -9.84 13.85
CA GLU A 99 -11.71 -10.81 13.52
C GLU A 99 -11.20 -11.99 12.69
N ILE A 100 -9.93 -11.94 12.29
CA ILE A 100 -9.27 -12.91 11.42
C ILE A 100 -8.25 -13.70 12.25
N ALA A 101 -8.16 -15.01 12.03
CA ALA A 101 -7.09 -15.80 12.64
C ALA A 101 -5.74 -15.48 11.99
N PRO A 102 -4.60 -15.63 12.69
CA PRO A 102 -3.29 -15.42 12.08
C PRO A 102 -3.12 -16.24 10.79
N TYR A 103 -2.62 -15.60 9.74
CA TYR A 103 -2.48 -16.17 8.40
C TYR A 103 -1.04 -16.10 7.89
N PRO A 104 -0.67 -16.92 6.89
CA PRO A 104 0.60 -16.77 6.20
C PRO A 104 0.64 -15.47 5.39
N TYR A 105 1.79 -14.80 5.42
CA TYR A 105 2.01 -13.60 4.61
C TYR A 105 3.47 -13.50 4.19
N TYR A 106 3.70 -12.80 3.08
CA TYR A 106 5.01 -12.53 2.54
C TYR A 106 5.28 -11.03 2.59
N HIS A 107 6.35 -10.64 3.29
CA HIS A 107 6.74 -9.24 3.47
C HIS A 107 8.24 -9.16 3.73
N ASP A 108 8.90 -8.12 3.22
CA ASP A 108 10.35 -7.93 3.38
C ASP A 108 11.16 -9.18 3.01
N ARG A 109 10.74 -9.85 1.93
CA ARG A 109 11.34 -11.08 1.39
C ARG A 109 11.28 -12.31 2.31
N VAL A 110 10.41 -12.27 3.31
CA VAL A 110 10.22 -13.36 4.27
C VAL A 110 8.77 -13.81 4.27
N LEU A 111 8.55 -15.10 3.99
CA LEU A 111 7.28 -15.74 4.27
C LEU A 111 7.20 -16.06 5.76
N ARG A 112 6.18 -15.52 6.44
CA ARG A 112 5.85 -15.90 7.82
C ARG A 112 4.64 -16.83 7.79
N SER A 113 4.72 -17.90 8.57
CA SER A 113 3.69 -18.95 8.62
C SER A 113 2.40 -18.51 9.29
N ALA A 114 2.47 -17.54 10.21
CA ALA A 114 1.32 -17.00 10.92
C ALA A 114 1.60 -15.58 11.40
N GLY A 115 0.63 -14.70 11.21
CA GLY A 115 0.58 -13.37 11.81
C GLY A 115 -0.38 -12.49 11.04
N TYR A 116 -0.06 -11.21 10.95
CA TYR A 116 -0.91 -10.23 10.30
C TYR A 116 -0.08 -9.22 9.53
N HIS A 117 -0.51 -8.91 8.32
CA HIS A 117 0.20 -7.96 7.47
C HIS A 117 -0.74 -7.27 6.47
N ASP A 118 -0.66 -5.94 6.46
CA ASP A 118 -1.28 -5.00 5.52
C ASP A 118 -2.76 -5.23 5.12
N VAL A 119 -3.52 -5.91 5.97
CA VAL A 119 -4.97 -6.06 5.83
C VAL A 119 -5.67 -5.02 6.70
N ASN A 120 -6.26 -4.02 6.06
CA ASN A 120 -7.03 -2.96 6.71
C ASN A 120 -8.16 -2.45 5.78
N LEU A 121 -8.99 -1.52 6.27
CA LEU A 121 -10.13 -1.00 5.51
C LEU A 121 -9.74 -0.31 4.19
N VAL A 122 -8.57 0.31 4.11
CA VAL A 122 -8.04 0.90 2.85
C VAL A 122 -7.71 -0.21 1.86
N THR A 123 -7.04 -1.27 2.32
CA THR A 123 -6.77 -2.47 1.50
C THR A 123 -8.05 -3.07 0.94
N TRP A 124 -9.06 -3.25 1.79
CA TRP A 124 -10.36 -3.79 1.39
C TRP A 124 -11.11 -2.88 0.41
N TRP A 125 -11.07 -1.57 0.64
CA TRP A 125 -11.72 -0.63 -0.26
C TRP A 125 -11.05 -0.65 -1.64
N VAL A 126 -9.72 -0.63 -1.68
CA VAL A 126 -8.95 -0.68 -2.93
C VAL A 126 -9.19 -2.00 -3.66
N LEU A 127 -9.16 -3.13 -2.95
CA LEU A 127 -9.46 -4.44 -3.55
C LEU A 127 -10.86 -4.45 -4.17
N LYS A 128 -11.89 -4.07 -3.41
CA LYS A 128 -13.29 -4.09 -3.82
C LYS A 128 -13.56 -3.21 -5.05
N HIS A 129 -12.97 -2.01 -5.12
CA HIS A 129 -13.30 -1.03 -6.15
C HIS A 129 -12.31 -1.01 -7.33
N ARG A 130 -11.02 -1.24 -7.05
CA ARG A 130 -9.93 -1.04 -8.01
C ARG A 130 -9.10 -2.31 -8.26
N GLY A 131 -9.29 -3.35 -7.45
CA GLY A 131 -8.55 -4.60 -7.53
C GLY A 131 -8.56 -5.21 -8.94
N ILE A 132 -7.52 -6.00 -9.21
CA ILE A 132 -7.36 -6.75 -10.44
C ILE A 132 -7.44 -8.23 -10.08
N SER A 133 -8.43 -8.93 -10.62
CA SER A 133 -8.50 -10.38 -10.50
C SER A 133 -7.53 -11.02 -11.50
N ILE A 134 -6.63 -11.85 -10.99
CA ILE A 134 -5.73 -12.67 -11.80
C ILE A 134 -6.34 -14.04 -12.02
N ILE A 135 -6.89 -14.62 -10.94
CA ILE A 135 -7.69 -15.84 -10.92
C ILE A 135 -8.87 -15.60 -9.96
N GLY A 136 -10.06 -16.05 -10.34
CA GLY A 136 -11.27 -15.92 -9.53
C GLY A 136 -12.24 -14.88 -10.08
N LEU A 137 -13.25 -14.52 -9.28
CA LEU A 137 -14.27 -13.55 -9.66
C LEU A 137 -13.66 -12.14 -9.86
N PRO A 138 -14.29 -11.25 -10.64
CA PRO A 138 -13.95 -9.83 -10.60
C PRO A 138 -14.01 -9.28 -9.17
N SER A 139 -13.06 -8.42 -8.78
CA SER A 139 -12.95 -7.98 -7.38
C SER A 139 -14.18 -7.18 -6.91
N GLN A 140 -14.90 -6.54 -7.83
CA GLN A 140 -16.16 -5.84 -7.58
C GLN A 140 -17.29 -6.78 -7.18
N MET A 141 -17.23 -8.06 -7.57
CA MET A 141 -18.24 -9.08 -7.27
C MET A 141 -18.01 -9.80 -5.94
N LEU A 142 -16.90 -9.53 -5.23
CA LEU A 142 -16.59 -10.19 -3.95
C LEU A 142 -17.65 -9.87 -2.89
N ALA A 143 -18.08 -10.86 -2.13
CA ALA A 143 -19.22 -10.75 -1.21
C ALA A 143 -18.88 -10.08 0.14
N PHE A 144 -18.26 -8.89 0.11
CA PHE A 144 -18.06 -8.03 1.27
C PHE A 144 -18.31 -6.56 0.90
N ALA A 145 -18.58 -5.75 1.92
CA ALA A 145 -18.69 -4.31 1.81
C ALA A 145 -17.66 -3.65 2.73
N VAL A 146 -17.28 -2.42 2.42
CA VAL A 146 -16.42 -1.61 3.28
C VAL A 146 -17.24 -0.46 3.84
N ASP A 147 -17.37 -0.41 5.17
CA ASP A 147 -18.02 0.70 5.84
C ASP A 147 -17.16 1.96 5.71
N TRP A 148 -17.64 2.91 4.91
CA TRP A 148 -16.95 4.16 4.66
C TRP A 148 -16.88 5.05 5.91
N ASN A 149 -17.92 5.05 6.75
CA ASN A 149 -17.93 5.84 7.99
C ASN A 149 -16.85 5.31 8.95
N LEU A 150 -16.75 3.98 9.08
CA LEU A 150 -15.69 3.35 9.86
C LEU A 150 -14.31 3.65 9.26
N LEU A 151 -14.16 3.60 7.93
CA LEU A 151 -12.91 3.96 7.26
C LEU A 151 -12.50 5.41 7.58
N GLN A 152 -13.42 6.37 7.51
CA GLN A 152 -13.14 7.77 7.85
C GLN A 152 -12.71 7.93 9.31
N ILE A 153 -13.39 7.26 10.24
CA ILE A 153 -12.99 7.24 11.66
C ILE A 153 -11.56 6.70 11.81
N LYS A 154 -11.25 5.56 11.18
CA LYS A 154 -9.91 4.96 11.23
C LYS A 154 -8.84 5.81 10.57
N MET A 155 -9.17 6.53 9.49
CA MET A 155 -8.24 7.48 8.86
C MET A 155 -7.97 8.68 9.77
N LYS A 156 -8.98 9.20 10.47
CA LYS A 156 -8.78 10.26 11.47
C LYS A 156 -7.96 9.78 12.66
N GLU A 157 -8.19 8.56 13.14
CA GLU A 157 -7.36 7.95 14.20
C GLU A 157 -5.90 7.81 13.72
N ASN A 158 -5.67 7.32 12.50
CA ASN A 158 -4.33 7.18 11.92
C ASN A 158 -3.64 8.54 11.75
N LEU A 159 -4.37 9.56 11.29
CA LEU A 159 -3.89 10.94 11.19
C LEU A 159 -3.43 11.47 12.55
N ASN A 160 -4.25 11.31 13.58
CA ASN A 160 -4.02 11.86 14.91
C ASN A 160 -3.09 11.00 15.80
N SER A 161 -2.65 9.84 15.31
CA SER A 161 -1.71 8.96 16.01
C SER A 161 -0.41 8.80 15.21
N TYR A 162 -0.44 7.96 14.16
CA TYR A 162 0.71 7.64 13.35
C TYR A 162 1.31 8.89 12.69
N TRP A 163 0.51 9.73 12.02
CA TRP A 163 1.03 10.92 11.34
C TRP A 163 1.44 12.03 12.30
N VAL A 164 0.70 12.26 13.39
CA VAL A 164 1.16 13.16 14.47
C VAL A 164 2.53 12.75 14.99
N SER A 165 2.79 11.44 15.16
CA SER A 165 4.10 10.97 15.64
C SER A 165 5.27 11.32 14.70
N TRP A 166 5.04 11.48 13.39
CA TRP A 166 6.05 11.97 12.44
C TRP A 166 6.48 13.42 12.69
N THR A 167 5.73 14.17 13.50
CA THR A 167 6.03 15.58 13.82
C THR A 167 6.76 15.76 15.16
N ARG A 168 6.95 14.68 15.93
CA ARG A 168 7.47 14.73 17.30
C ARG A 168 8.46 13.62 17.66
N SER A 169 8.36 12.44 17.04
CA SER A 169 9.24 11.32 17.34
C SER A 169 10.65 11.56 16.77
N PRO A 170 11.72 11.49 17.58
CA PRO A 170 13.08 11.77 17.11
C PRO A 170 13.52 10.89 15.93
N SER A 171 13.18 9.60 15.94
CA SER A 171 13.56 8.68 14.85
C SER A 171 12.84 9.01 13.53
N LYS A 172 11.54 9.35 13.58
CA LYS A 172 10.77 9.75 12.41
C LYS A 172 11.22 11.12 11.87
N VAL A 173 11.49 12.07 12.76
CA VAL A 173 12.02 13.38 12.39
C VAL A 173 13.41 13.25 11.77
N ALA A 174 14.27 12.38 12.30
CA ALA A 174 15.56 12.06 11.69
C ALA A 174 15.38 11.43 10.31
N TYR A 175 14.38 10.56 10.12
CA TYR A 175 14.11 9.95 8.83
C TYR A 175 13.67 10.96 7.75
N LEU A 176 13.05 12.08 8.13
CA LEU A 176 12.74 13.20 7.21
C LEU A 176 13.99 13.88 6.62
N LEU A 177 15.19 13.60 7.14
CA LEU A 177 16.44 14.04 6.50
C LEU A 177 16.76 13.24 5.22
N THR A 178 16.06 12.13 4.99
CA THR A 178 16.22 11.29 3.79
C THR A 178 15.17 11.59 2.73
N ASP A 179 15.47 11.26 1.48
CA ASP A 179 14.51 11.41 0.38
C ASP A 179 13.31 10.46 0.54
N SER A 180 13.57 9.23 0.98
CA SER A 180 12.52 8.24 1.28
C SER A 180 11.58 8.73 2.38
N GLY A 181 12.11 9.31 3.46
CA GLY A 181 11.31 9.88 4.53
C GLY A 181 10.44 11.05 4.08
N ILE A 182 10.98 11.95 3.24
CA ILE A 182 10.21 13.08 2.69
C ILE A 182 9.05 12.61 1.83
N GLN A 183 9.30 11.78 0.81
CA GLN A 183 8.22 11.31 -0.06
C GLN A 183 7.18 10.50 0.72
N TRP A 184 7.60 9.70 1.69
CA TRP A 184 6.70 8.90 2.52
C TRP A 184 5.78 9.78 3.37
N ALA A 185 6.36 10.76 4.08
CA ALA A 185 5.63 11.59 5.01
C ALA A 185 4.71 12.59 4.30
N VAL A 186 5.24 13.30 3.31
CA VAL A 186 4.50 14.34 2.58
C VAL A 186 3.38 13.71 1.75
N LEU A 187 3.68 12.68 0.95
CA LEU A 187 2.65 12.04 0.12
C LEU A 187 1.69 11.18 0.96
N GLY A 188 2.16 10.62 2.07
CA GLY A 188 1.33 9.84 2.98
C GLY A 188 0.24 10.69 3.64
N VAL A 189 0.60 11.84 4.22
CA VAL A 189 -0.39 12.71 4.88
C VAL A 189 -1.38 13.33 3.88
N VAL A 190 -0.95 13.69 2.66
CA VAL A 190 -1.87 14.24 1.65
C VAL A 190 -2.79 13.19 1.03
N ARG A 191 -2.44 11.89 1.07
CA ARG A 191 -3.39 10.83 0.73
C ARG A 191 -4.57 10.81 1.71
N LEU A 192 -4.32 11.00 3.01
CA LEU A 192 -5.40 11.11 4.00
C LEU A 192 -6.22 12.37 3.78
N PHE A 193 -5.58 13.49 3.44
CA PHE A 193 -6.27 14.73 3.05
C PHE A 193 -7.24 14.53 1.87
N TYR A 194 -6.79 13.86 0.80
CA TYR A 194 -7.64 13.51 -0.34
C TYR A 194 -8.79 12.61 0.11
N THR A 195 -8.49 11.52 0.83
CA THR A 195 -9.50 10.52 1.21
C THR A 195 -10.58 11.07 2.13
N LEU A 196 -10.24 11.94 3.08
CA LEU A 196 -11.22 12.56 3.96
C LEU A 196 -12.14 13.55 3.24
N ARG A 197 -11.68 14.17 2.15
CA ARG A 197 -12.46 15.17 1.37
C ARG A 197 -13.28 14.53 0.25
N GLU A 198 -12.63 13.75 -0.60
CA GLU A 198 -13.20 13.26 -1.85
C GLU A 198 -13.96 11.94 -1.70
N HIS A 199 -13.94 11.35 -0.49
CA HIS A 199 -14.58 10.07 -0.22
C HIS A 199 -14.07 8.94 -1.14
N ASP A 200 -12.77 8.97 -1.46
CA ASP A 200 -12.11 8.09 -2.42
C ASP A 200 -10.65 7.80 -2.00
N ILE A 201 -10.03 6.76 -2.55
CA ILE A 201 -8.63 6.41 -2.27
C ILE A 201 -7.82 6.48 -3.55
N THR A 202 -6.76 7.29 -3.52
CA THR A 202 -5.87 7.51 -4.65
C THR A 202 -4.40 7.17 -4.35
N SER A 203 -3.57 7.23 -5.39
CA SER A 203 -2.14 6.98 -5.33
C SER A 203 -1.38 8.09 -4.60
N LYS A 204 -0.12 7.84 -4.20
CA LYS A 204 0.75 8.85 -3.57
C LYS A 204 0.95 10.07 -4.48
N THR A 205 1.21 9.83 -5.77
CA THR A 205 1.47 10.89 -6.74
C THR A 205 0.24 11.72 -7.03
N GLU A 206 -0.92 11.07 -7.24
CA GLU A 206 -2.18 11.78 -7.50
C GLU A 206 -2.63 12.60 -6.29
N ALA A 207 -2.48 12.08 -5.07
CA ALA A 207 -2.75 12.86 -3.87
C ALA A 207 -1.83 14.08 -3.74
N GLY A 208 -0.56 13.95 -4.14
CA GLY A 208 0.36 15.08 -4.23
C GLY A 208 -0.10 16.14 -5.23
N ARG A 209 -0.48 15.72 -6.45
CA ARG A 209 -1.02 16.64 -7.49
C ARG A 209 -2.29 17.34 -7.04
N TYR A 210 -3.21 16.59 -6.43
CA TYR A 210 -4.42 17.16 -5.84
C TYR A 210 -4.08 18.20 -4.76
N ALA A 211 -3.10 17.93 -3.89
CA ALA A 211 -2.67 18.85 -2.86
C ALA A 211 -2.05 20.15 -3.41
N LEU A 212 -1.36 20.11 -4.56
CA LEU A 212 -0.86 21.32 -5.24
C LEU A 212 -2.00 22.26 -5.67
N VAL A 213 -3.17 21.72 -5.99
CA VAL A 213 -4.34 22.53 -6.39
C VAL A 213 -5.07 23.11 -5.16
N HIS A 214 -5.14 22.35 -4.06
CA HIS A 214 -6.04 22.67 -2.94
C HIS A 214 -5.35 23.26 -1.71
N LEU A 215 -4.03 23.13 -1.58
CA LEU A 215 -3.28 23.66 -0.45
C LEU A 215 -2.56 24.97 -0.81
N PRO A 216 -2.30 25.86 0.18
CA PRO A 216 -1.64 27.13 -0.06
C PRO A 216 -0.27 27.01 -0.76
N ALA A 217 0.03 27.99 -1.63
CA ALA A 217 1.25 28.03 -2.44
C ALA A 217 2.56 27.88 -1.66
N LYS A 218 2.58 28.31 -0.39
CA LYS A 218 3.75 28.15 0.49
C LYS A 218 4.20 26.69 0.68
N TRP A 219 3.34 25.71 0.43
CA TRP A 219 3.67 24.28 0.56
C TRP A 219 4.01 23.61 -0.78
N HIS A 220 3.81 24.30 -1.91
CA HIS A 220 3.92 23.69 -3.24
C HIS A 220 5.33 23.18 -3.53
N GLN A 221 6.36 23.91 -3.07
CA GLN A 221 7.75 23.47 -3.24
C GLN A 221 7.99 22.10 -2.59
N LEU A 222 7.55 21.91 -1.33
CA LEU A 222 7.71 20.65 -0.62
C LEU A 222 6.89 19.51 -1.24
N ILE A 223 5.64 19.79 -1.65
CA ILE A 223 4.77 18.79 -2.28
C ILE A 223 5.38 18.36 -3.62
N GLN A 224 5.85 19.30 -4.43
CA GLN A 224 6.48 19.00 -5.72
C GLN A 224 7.80 18.24 -5.54
N GLU A 225 8.60 18.59 -4.53
CA GLU A 225 9.79 17.83 -4.14
C GLU A 225 9.43 16.36 -3.84
N ALA A 226 8.40 16.11 -3.04
CA ALA A 226 7.96 14.76 -2.70
C ALA A 226 7.45 13.98 -3.92
N ILE A 227 6.72 14.63 -4.83
CA ILE A 227 6.30 14.04 -6.12
C ILE A 227 7.52 13.68 -6.96
N ASN A 228 8.48 14.60 -7.11
CA ASN A 228 9.68 14.37 -7.88
C ASN A 228 10.47 13.18 -7.34
N LEU A 229 10.61 13.07 -6.02
CA LEU A 229 11.25 11.92 -5.38
C LEU A 229 10.50 10.60 -5.65
N ARG A 230 9.17 10.61 -5.65
CA ARG A 230 8.34 9.42 -5.97
C ARG A 230 8.39 9.03 -7.44
N GLU A 231 8.62 10.00 -8.32
CA GLU A 231 8.75 9.79 -9.77
C GLU A 231 10.22 9.63 -10.22
N ILE A 232 11.16 9.58 -9.26
CA ILE A 232 12.61 9.39 -9.51
C ILE A 232 13.15 10.48 -10.43
N ARG A 233 12.63 11.70 -10.26
CA ARG A 233 13.17 12.90 -10.90
C ARG A 233 14.31 13.43 -10.06
N HIS A 234 15.46 13.61 -10.70
CA HIS A 234 16.66 14.11 -10.04
C HIS A 234 16.63 15.63 -9.87
N GLY A 235 17.36 16.11 -8.87
CA GLY A 235 17.46 17.53 -8.52
C GLY A 235 16.50 17.90 -7.40
N SER A 236 17.07 18.31 -6.26
CA SER A 236 16.29 18.86 -5.15
C SER A 236 16.11 20.36 -5.32
N SER A 237 14.90 20.84 -5.05
CA SER A 237 14.61 22.27 -4.93
C SER A 237 15.16 22.87 -3.61
N TYR A 238 15.64 22.03 -2.70
CA TYR A 238 16.14 22.42 -1.39
C TYR A 238 17.66 22.43 -1.33
N ARG A 239 18.23 23.52 -0.78
CA ARG A 239 19.68 23.62 -0.52
C ARG A 239 20.13 22.84 0.73
N SER A 240 19.20 22.52 1.63
CA SER A 240 19.49 21.84 2.89
C SER A 240 18.44 20.78 3.21
N LYS A 241 18.90 19.56 3.50
CA LYS A 241 18.05 18.46 3.99
C LYS A 241 17.41 18.80 5.34
N VAL A 242 18.09 19.59 6.17
CA VAL A 242 17.57 20.03 7.47
C VAL A 242 16.42 21.02 7.28
N SER A 243 16.58 22.03 6.42
CA SER A 243 15.49 22.99 6.18
C SER A 243 14.27 22.30 5.56
N ARG A 244 14.50 21.37 4.63
CA ARG A 244 13.45 20.52 4.04
C ARG A 244 12.71 19.69 5.09
N ALA A 245 13.44 19.04 6.00
CA ALA A 245 12.84 18.25 7.08
C ALA A 245 12.03 19.11 8.05
N VAL A 246 12.54 20.30 8.43
CA VAL A 246 11.81 21.25 9.30
C VAL A 246 10.53 21.73 8.62
N GLU A 247 10.58 22.04 7.33
CA GLU A 247 9.39 22.41 6.57
C GLU A 247 8.40 21.25 6.48
N ALA A 248 8.87 20.01 6.26
CA ALA A 248 8.01 18.82 6.28
C ALA A 248 7.28 18.65 7.61
N VAL A 249 7.95 18.85 8.75
CA VAL A 249 7.27 18.80 10.07
C VAL A 249 6.17 19.86 10.16
N ARG A 250 6.42 21.09 9.70
CA ARG A 250 5.41 22.17 9.70
C ARG A 250 4.25 21.85 8.76
N PHE A 251 4.55 21.29 7.59
CA PHE A 251 3.55 20.86 6.61
C PHE A 251 2.66 19.76 7.14
N LEU A 252 3.23 18.71 7.75
CA LEU A 252 2.47 17.62 8.36
C LEU A 252 1.49 18.17 9.42
N ARG A 253 1.96 19.05 10.31
CA ARG A 253 1.09 19.69 11.32
C ARG A 253 -0.03 20.50 10.68
N TYR A 254 0.27 21.24 9.61
CA TYR A 254 -0.73 22.00 8.87
C TYR A 254 -1.80 21.10 8.26
N VAL A 255 -1.44 20.04 7.53
CA VAL A 255 -2.40 19.13 6.91
C VAL A 255 -3.25 18.41 7.98
N ILE A 256 -2.63 17.98 9.09
CA ILE A 256 -3.35 17.38 10.22
C ILE A 256 -4.44 18.32 10.74
N ASN A 257 -4.10 19.59 10.97
CA ASN A 257 -5.06 20.59 11.44
C ASN A 257 -6.19 20.82 10.44
N VAL A 258 -5.87 21.01 9.16
CA VAL A 258 -6.88 21.22 8.10
C VAL A 258 -7.87 20.06 8.02
N CYS A 259 -7.39 18.82 8.09
CA CYS A 259 -8.24 17.62 8.08
C CYS A 259 -9.14 17.53 9.33
N ASN A 260 -8.68 18.00 10.49
CA ASN A 260 -9.46 18.00 11.72
C ASN A 260 -10.52 19.13 11.74
N GLU A 261 -10.22 20.29 11.16
CA GLU A 261 -11.17 21.42 11.05
C GLU A 261 -12.32 21.13 10.09
N GLN A 262 -12.07 20.43 8.99
CA GLN A 262 -13.11 20.06 8.00
C GLN A 262 -14.07 18.97 8.47
N ALA A 263 -13.78 18.36 9.62
CA ALA A 263 -14.56 17.29 10.23
C ALA A 263 -15.56 17.78 11.30
N SER A 264 -15.64 19.10 11.50
CA SER A 264 -16.50 19.77 12.50
C SER A 264 -17.76 20.34 11.87
#